data_AF-A0A257VJ50-F1
#
_entry.id   AF-A0A257VJ50-F1
#
_cell.length_a   1.000
_cell.length_b   1.000
_cell.length_c   1.000
_cell.angle_alpha   90.00
_cell.angle_beta   90.00
_cell.angle_gamma   90.00
#
_symmetry.space_group_name_H-M   'P 1'
#
loop_
_entity.id
_entity.type
_entity.pdbx_description
1 polymer ?
#
loop_
_entity_poly.entity_id
_entity_poly.type
_entity_poly.pdbx_seq_one_letter_code
_entity_poly.pdbx_strand_id
1 'polypeptide(L)'
;MQDLGNAINESLSDSDRIAEAIGEIKKSGYDVFLVLEATIGFNKRDESSPDIDDEEYVDAEEEESTPRKRSGPFGKVKWTSQDQKFLKALKISTDENGE
;
A
#
# COMPACT_ATOMS: atom_id res chain seq x y z
N MET A 1 2.00 -0.44 19.08
CA MET A 1 0.74 -0.69 18.34
C MET A 1 -0.45 -0.09 19.05
N GLN A 2 -0.59 -0.32 20.36
CA GLN A 2 -1.69 0.26 21.15
C GLN A 2 -1.75 1.79 21.07
N ASP A 3 -0.60 2.48 21.10
CA ASP A 3 -0.55 3.94 21.02
C ASP A 3 -1.05 4.49 19.67
N LEU A 4 -0.77 3.78 18.57
CA LEU A 4 -1.27 4.17 17.25
C LEU A 4 -2.77 3.94 17.13
N GLY A 5 -3.28 2.82 17.65
CA GLY A 5 -4.71 2.57 17.74
C GLY A 5 -5.43 3.64 18.57
N ASN A 6 -4.85 4.02 19.71
CA ASN A 6 -5.36 5.10 20.56
C ASN A 6 -5.35 6.45 19.82
N ALA A 7 -4.24 6.81 19.17
CA ALA A 7 -4.10 8.07 18.44
C ALA A 7 -5.09 8.16 17.27
N ILE A 8 -5.32 7.06 16.55
CA ILE A 8 -6.32 7.00 15.47
C ILE A 8 -7.72 7.20 16.05
N ASN A 9 -8.05 6.53 17.16
CA ASN A 9 -9.37 6.63 17.77
C ASN A 9 -9.65 8.03 18.34
N GLU A 10 -8.65 8.66 18.95
CA GLU A 10 -8.71 10.06 19.39
C GLU A 10 -8.89 11.00 18.19
N SER A 11 -8.09 10.84 17.12
CA SER A 11 -8.21 11.64 15.89
C SER A 11 -9.58 11.51 15.23
N LEU A 12 -10.18 10.32 15.24
CA LEU A 12 -11.52 10.07 14.72
C LEU A 12 -12.59 10.70 15.60
N SER A 13 -12.44 10.60 16.92
CA SER A 13 -13.40 11.12 17.90
C SER A 13 -13.43 12.65 17.91
N ASP A 14 -12.28 13.28 17.69
CA ASP A 14 -12.12 14.73 17.69
C ASP A 14 -12.34 15.37 16.30
N SER A 15 -12.62 14.56 15.27
CA SER A 15 -12.83 15.06 13.91
C SER A 15 -14.25 15.60 13.72
N ASP A 16 -14.38 16.94 13.71
CA ASP A 16 -15.64 17.63 13.41
C ASP A 16 -16.25 17.19 12.06
N ARG A 17 -15.40 17.01 11.04
CA ARG A 17 -15.83 16.60 9.70
C ARG A 17 -16.47 15.21 9.70
N ILE A 18 -15.94 14.28 10.49
CA ILE A 18 -16.49 12.92 10.61
C ILE A 18 -17.78 12.96 11.44
N ALA A 19 -17.80 13.74 12.52
CA ALA A 19 -18.98 13.91 13.36
C ALA A 19 -20.17 14.52 12.58
N GLU A 20 -19.93 15.51 11.73
CA GLU A 20 -20.95 16.11 10.86
C GLU A 20 -21.54 15.09 9.89
N ALA A 21 -20.69 14.34 9.19
CA ALA A 21 -21.13 13.30 8.25
C ALA A 21 -21.96 12.20 8.96
N ILE A 22 -21.53 11.74 10.13
CA ILE A 22 -22.30 10.79 10.95
C ILE A 22 -23.64 11.40 11.37
N GLY A 23 -23.66 12.70 11.72
CA GLY A 23 -24.86 13.43 12.09
C GLY A 23 -25.89 13.50 10.97
N GLU A 24 -25.48 13.75 9.72
CA GLU A 24 -26.36 13.73 8.55
C GLU A 24 -26.97 12.35 8.30
N ILE A 25 -26.16 11.30 8.45
CA ILE A 25 -26.62 9.91 8.31
C ILE A 25 -27.64 9.60 9.41
N LYS A 26 -27.38 9.98 10.67
CA LYS A 26 -28.33 9.81 11.78
C LYS A 26 -29.63 10.58 11.57
N LYS A 27 -29.56 11.82 11.08
CA LYS A 27 -30.75 12.64 10.74
C LYS A 27 -31.61 12.01 9.65
N SER A 28 -31.01 11.19 8.80
CA SER A 28 -31.72 10.43 7.76
C SER A 28 -32.44 9.18 8.31
N GLY A 29 -32.35 8.92 9.63
CA GLY A 29 -33.07 7.85 10.32
C GLY A 29 -32.26 6.57 10.52
N TYR A 30 -30.95 6.59 10.28
CA TYR A 30 -30.08 5.42 10.45
C TYR A 30 -29.42 5.40 11.84
N ASP A 31 -29.23 4.19 12.38
CA ASP A 31 -28.34 3.96 13.52
C ASP A 31 -26.92 3.65 13.01
N VAL A 32 -25.93 4.34 13.57
CA VAL A 32 -24.57 4.37 13.01
C VAL A 32 -23.59 3.83 14.04
N PHE A 33 -22.87 2.77 13.66
CA PHE A 33 -21.73 2.21 14.36
C PHE A 33 -20.52 2.25 13.42
N LEU A 34 -19.36 2.62 13.95
CA LEU A 34 -18.11 2.70 13.19
C LEU A 34 -17.13 1.69 13.73
N VAL A 35 -16.64 0.81 12.86
CA VAL A 35 -15.57 -0.14 13.14
C VAL A 35 -14.46 0.11 12.14
N LEU A 36 -13.25 0.35 12.62
CA LEU A 36 -12.09 0.62 11.78
C LEU A 36 -11.15 -0.58 11.81
N GLU A 37 -10.89 -1.15 10.65
CA GLU A 37 -9.83 -2.13 10.44
C GLU A 37 -8.75 -1.50 9.56
N ALA A 38 -7.54 -1.35 10.10
CA ALA A 38 -6.39 -0.85 9.36
C ALA A 38 -5.23 -1.82 9.54
N THR A 39 -4.60 -2.24 8.42
CA THR A 39 -3.37 -3.04 8.45
C THR A 39 -2.19 -2.12 8.18
N ILE A 40 -1.22 -2.11 9.10
CA ILE A 40 -0.09 -1.19 9.03
C ILE A 40 1.20 -1.99 8.97
N GLY A 41 1.94 -1.85 7.87
CA GLY A 41 3.26 -2.44 7.68
C GLY A 41 4.35 -1.47 8.14
N PHE A 42 5.35 -1.99 8.84
CA PHE A 42 6.53 -1.21 9.24
C PHE A 42 7.79 -1.92 8.72
N ASN A 43 8.73 -1.16 8.17
CA ASN A 43 10.08 -1.64 7.88
C ASN A 43 11.06 -0.91 8.78
N LYS A 44 11.90 -1.65 9.52
CA LYS A 44 12.89 -1.06 10.40
C LYS A 44 14.08 -0.63 9.55
N ARG A 45 14.27 0.68 9.42
CA ARG A 45 15.51 1.24 8.86
C ARG A 45 16.59 1.08 9.93
N ASP A 46 17.54 0.17 9.74
CA ASP A 46 18.69 0.05 10.62
C ASP A 46 19.68 1.19 10.31
N GLU A 47 20.11 1.92 11.33
CA GLU A 47 21.04 3.07 11.23
C GLU A 47 22.48 2.69 10.79
N SER A 48 22.70 1.44 10.37
CA SER A 48 23.99 0.89 9.96
C SER A 48 24.06 0.44 8.50
N SER A 49 23.04 0.73 7.68
CA SER A 49 23.17 0.59 6.22
C SER A 49 23.64 1.92 5.61
N PRO A 50 24.77 1.96 4.89
CA PRO A 50 25.11 3.14 4.10
C PRO A 50 24.04 3.30 3.01
N ASP A 51 23.38 4.45 3.05
CA ASP A 51 22.64 5.13 1.98
C ASP A 51 22.30 4.26 0.76
N ILE A 52 21.10 3.67 0.78
CA ILE A 52 20.37 3.39 -0.47
C ILE A 52 18.96 3.94 -0.29
N ASP A 53 18.84 5.16 -0.80
CA ASP A 53 17.67 5.76 -1.45
C ASP A 53 16.49 6.21 -0.58
N ASP A 54 16.46 7.54 -0.40
CA ASP A 54 15.24 8.34 -0.45
C ASP A 54 14.43 7.99 -1.72
N GLU A 55 13.61 6.95 -1.67
CA GLU A 55 12.49 6.84 -2.60
C GLU A 55 11.28 7.53 -1.99
N GLU A 56 11.05 8.74 -2.52
CA GLU A 56 9.81 9.50 -2.45
C GLU A 56 8.60 8.58 -2.52
N TYR A 57 7.64 8.84 -1.63
CA TYR A 57 6.24 8.51 -1.87
C TYR A 57 5.78 9.30 -3.10
N VAL A 58 5.95 8.71 -4.29
CA VAL A 58 5.29 9.19 -5.50
C VAL A 58 3.86 8.68 -5.48
N ASP A 59 2.97 9.61 -5.16
CA ASP A 59 1.53 9.53 -5.33
C ASP A 59 1.21 9.16 -6.78
N ALA A 60 0.32 8.19 -6.95
CA ALA A 60 -0.08 7.66 -8.24
C ALA A 60 -1.12 8.60 -8.86
N GLU A 61 -0.66 9.58 -9.65
CA GLU A 61 -1.53 10.28 -10.59
C GLU A 61 -1.50 9.57 -11.96
N GLU A 62 -2.67 9.06 -12.34
CA GLU A 62 -2.99 8.57 -13.67
C GLU A 62 -2.83 9.70 -14.72
N GLU A 63 -2.29 9.39 -15.91
CA GLU A 63 -3.08 9.34 -17.16
C GLU A 63 -2.22 9.20 -18.44
N GLU A 64 -2.63 8.21 -19.23
CA GLU A 64 -2.64 8.08 -20.69
C GLU A 64 -1.42 8.48 -21.56
N SER A 65 -0.90 7.52 -22.35
CA SER A 65 -1.03 7.51 -23.84
C SER A 65 0.00 6.63 -24.55
N THR A 66 -0.46 5.53 -25.17
CA THR A 66 -0.32 5.18 -26.62
C THR A 66 -0.18 3.66 -26.89
N PRO A 67 -0.82 3.13 -27.96
CA PRO A 67 -0.93 1.69 -28.21
C PRO A 67 0.06 1.14 -29.28
N ARG A 68 0.23 -0.20 -29.26
CA ARG A 68 0.92 -1.13 -30.21
C ARG A 68 2.40 -1.39 -29.89
N LYS A 69 2.88 -2.64 -29.74
CA LYS A 69 2.69 -3.82 -30.61
C LYS A 69 2.71 -5.13 -29.80
N ARG A 70 1.92 -6.10 -30.25
CA ARG A 70 1.92 -7.50 -29.79
C ARG A 70 3.12 -8.26 -30.35
N SER A 71 3.88 -8.96 -29.49
CA SER A 71 4.75 -10.09 -29.86
C SER A 71 4.98 -11.02 -28.64
N GLY A 72 4.42 -12.25 -28.67
CA GLY A 72 4.78 -13.43 -27.83
C GLY A 72 4.42 -13.38 -26.32
N PRO A 73 4.08 -14.51 -25.66
CA PRO A 73 3.37 -14.51 -24.37
C PRO A 73 4.22 -14.21 -23.13
N PHE A 74 5.51 -13.93 -23.29
CA PHE A 74 6.36 -13.47 -22.19
C PHE A 74 7.29 -12.41 -22.76
N GLY A 75 6.92 -11.13 -22.60
CA GLY A 75 7.90 -10.06 -22.67
C GLY A 75 8.97 -10.36 -21.62
N LYS A 76 10.25 -10.26 -21.98
CA LYS A 76 11.38 -10.50 -21.05
C LYS A 76 11.13 -9.70 -19.77
N VAL A 77 10.73 -10.40 -18.71
CA VAL A 77 10.46 -9.78 -17.42
C VAL A 77 11.83 -9.43 -16.87
N LYS A 78 12.15 -8.12 -16.84
CA LYS A 78 13.36 -7.66 -16.16
C LYS A 78 13.09 -7.73 -14.67
N TRP A 79 13.50 -8.84 -14.04
CA TRP A 79 13.43 -8.98 -12.59
C TRP A 79 14.40 -8.01 -11.93
N THR A 80 13.88 -7.22 -10.99
CA THR A 80 14.72 -6.42 -10.10
C THR A 80 15.32 -7.31 -9.01
N SER A 81 16.38 -6.83 -8.35
CA SER A 81 16.96 -7.50 -7.18
C SER A 81 15.96 -7.71 -6.04
N GLN A 82 14.91 -6.88 -5.98
CA GLN A 82 13.82 -7.01 -5.02
C GLN A 82 12.86 -8.13 -5.40
N ASP A 83 12.49 -8.24 -6.68
CA ASP A 83 11.60 -9.30 -7.16
C ASP A 83 12.20 -10.69 -6.91
N GLN A 84 13.51 -10.84 -7.12
CA GLN A 84 14.21 -12.10 -6.84
C GLN A 84 14.16 -12.50 -5.36
N LYS A 85 14.31 -11.52 -4.43
CA LYS A 85 14.19 -11.77 -2.99
C LYS A 85 12.76 -12.16 -2.60
N PHE A 86 11.79 -11.48 -3.19
CA PHE A 86 10.36 -11.75 -2.97
C PHE A 86 9.96 -13.16 -3.46
N LEU A 87 10.31 -13.52 -4.70
CA LEU A 87 9.99 -14.84 -5.27
C LEU A 87 10.67 -15.97 -4.49
N LYS A 88 11.89 -15.74 -4.00
CA LYS A 88 12.60 -16.68 -3.11
C LYS A 88 11.89 -16.86 -1.77
N ALA A 89 11.32 -15.80 -1.18
CA ALA A 89 10.54 -15.89 0.07
C ALA A 89 9.27 -16.72 -0.13
N LEU A 90 8.66 -16.65 -1.31
CA LEU A 90 7.50 -17.46 -1.71
C LEU A 90 7.85 -18.87 -2.21
N LYS A 91 9.14 -19.27 -2.19
CA LYS A 91 9.64 -20.54 -2.75
C LYS A 91 9.26 -20.77 -4.23
N ILE A 92 9.08 -19.68 -4.97
CA ILE A 92 8.83 -19.73 -6.41
C ILE A 92 10.19 -19.73 -7.11
N SER A 93 10.52 -20.83 -7.79
CA SER A 93 11.75 -20.93 -8.57
C SER A 93 11.62 -20.13 -9.87
N THR A 94 12.53 -19.18 -10.09
CA THR A 94 12.70 -18.50 -11.38
C THR A 94 13.77 -19.23 -12.19
N ASP A 95 13.41 -20.35 -12.81
CA ASP A 95 14.26 -20.99 -13.83
C ASP A 95 13.88 -20.41 -15.19
N GLU A 96 14.70 -19.49 -15.70
CA GLU A 96 14.64 -19.04 -17.09
C GLU A 96 15.98 -19.25 -17.83
N ASN A 97 16.72 -20.32 -17.46
CA ASN A 97 17.82 -20.83 -18.27
C ASN A 97 17.40 -22.10 -19.00
N GLY A 98 16.63 -21.89 -20.07
CA GLY A 98 16.50 -22.84 -21.16
C GLY A 98 17.34 -22.40 -22.34
N GLU A 99 18.67 -22.49 -22.21
CA GLU A 99 19.68 -22.84 -23.23
C GLU A 99 21.10 -22.79 -22.63
#